data_AF-A0A954N8I8-F1
#
_entry.id   AF-A0A954N8I8-F1
#
_cell.length_a   1.000
_cell.length_b   1.000
_cell.length_c   1.000
_cell.angle_alpha   90.00
_cell.angle_beta   90.00
_cell.angle_gamma   90.00
#
_symmetry.space_group_name_H-M   'P 1'
#
loop_
_entity.id
_entity.type
_entity.pdbx_description
1 polymer ?
#
loop_
_entity_poly.entity_id
_entity_poly.type
_entity_poly.pdbx_seq_one_letter_code
_entity_poly.pdbx_strand_id
1 'polypeptide(L)'
;MEDAPRTIDFVPRRLWAICGWFVLGVLVIAGLLALYHEMPRWSTGTTDGAIAALDLDSEGSVATWFSSMTLAAAALMALIVYGVRRRSPRDYQGRYRVWWWAAACWMMMSLDEGSSLHEGFKELMSQVAGTRIYGDGSVWWMIAYVAVLGTVGIRLLLDMRSSRLSVFCLLMTAVSYVVAVVAQLERIPQLGITESIMLEEGAEMLGNLLLLTTMTVHARYVILEATGEIKPAKRKRRAKAKQRAATATAEAAAEEKAEAVDEPTTSRRKQKSASTSRRSVAASNAADDDNDESTSEQRVDAAHDSASQRRLSKAERKALRRHRRTAGSET
;
A
#
# COMPACT_ATOMS: atom_id res chain seq x y z
N MET A 1 -20.86 3.82 14.14
CA MET A 1 -20.50 4.04 12.72
C MET A 1 -21.75 3.76 11.88
N GLU A 2 -22.84 4.46 12.17
CA GLU A 2 -24.14 4.22 11.50
C GLU A 2 -24.20 4.89 10.12
N ASP A 3 -23.26 5.81 9.83
CA ASP A 3 -23.13 6.49 8.52
C ASP A 3 -21.93 5.97 7.68
N ALA A 4 -21.68 4.66 7.68
CA ALA A 4 -20.74 4.12 6.70
C ALA A 4 -21.41 4.15 5.31
N PRO A 5 -20.88 4.88 4.32
CA PRO A 5 -21.56 5.03 3.04
C PRO A 5 -21.67 3.71 2.30
N ARG A 6 -22.85 3.47 1.71
CA ARG A 6 -23.23 2.31 0.88
C ARG A 6 -22.22 1.92 -0.21
N THR A 7 -21.28 2.81 -0.53
CA THR A 7 -20.14 2.58 -1.43
C THR A 7 -19.25 1.38 -1.05
N ILE A 8 -19.28 0.91 0.21
CA ILE A 8 -18.48 -0.24 0.67
C ILE A 8 -19.08 -1.57 0.21
N ASP A 9 -20.38 -1.60 -0.11
CA ASP A 9 -21.10 -2.82 -0.45
C ASP A 9 -20.72 -3.40 -1.81
N PHE A 10 -20.09 -2.60 -2.68
CA PHE A 10 -19.59 -3.05 -3.98
C PHE A 10 -18.35 -3.95 -3.89
N VAL A 11 -17.64 -3.96 -2.75
CA VAL A 11 -16.40 -4.74 -2.63
C VAL A 11 -16.74 -6.19 -2.22
N PRO A 12 -16.39 -7.21 -3.03
CA PRO A 12 -16.67 -8.59 -2.70
C PRO A 12 -15.99 -9.01 -1.39
N ARG A 13 -16.80 -9.37 -0.39
CA ARG A 13 -16.31 -9.84 0.93
C ARG A 13 -15.83 -11.28 0.90
N ARG A 14 -16.30 -12.10 -0.03
CA ARG A 14 -15.97 -13.53 -0.13
C ARG A 14 -14.88 -13.73 -1.20
N LEU A 15 -13.83 -14.49 -0.86
CA LEU A 15 -12.71 -14.72 -1.77
C LEU A 15 -13.13 -15.45 -3.05
N TRP A 16 -14.11 -16.36 -2.97
CA TRP A 16 -14.61 -17.06 -4.16
C TRP A 16 -15.23 -16.13 -5.20
N ALA A 17 -15.82 -15.00 -4.78
CA ALA A 17 -16.36 -14.02 -5.73
C ALA A 17 -15.24 -13.30 -6.47
N ILE A 18 -14.11 -13.03 -5.78
CA ILE A 18 -12.89 -12.48 -6.41
C ILE A 18 -12.29 -13.49 -7.37
N CYS A 19 -12.19 -14.77 -6.98
CA CYS A 19 -11.70 -15.82 -7.87
C CYS A 19 -12.63 -16.02 -9.09
N GLY A 20 -13.94 -15.95 -8.87
CA GLY A 20 -14.94 -16.08 -9.94
C GLY A 20 -14.85 -14.93 -10.95
N TRP A 21 -14.69 -13.69 -10.48
CA TRP A 21 -14.34 -12.56 -11.35
C TRP A 21 -13.04 -12.92 -12.10
N PHE A 22 -11.94 -13.22 -11.38
CA PHE A 22 -10.62 -13.43 -11.99
C PHE A 22 -10.66 -14.45 -13.12
N VAL A 23 -11.31 -15.59 -12.90
CA VAL A 23 -11.51 -16.62 -13.92
C VAL A 23 -12.31 -16.08 -15.10
N LEU A 24 -13.38 -15.31 -14.87
CA LEU A 24 -14.16 -14.69 -15.94
C LEU A 24 -13.30 -13.79 -16.83
N GLY A 25 -12.46 -12.90 -16.29
CA GLY A 25 -11.60 -12.09 -17.18
C GLY A 25 -10.49 -12.88 -17.83
N VAL A 26 -9.93 -13.92 -17.20
CA VAL A 26 -8.99 -14.82 -17.90
C VAL A 26 -9.68 -15.49 -19.10
N LEU A 27 -10.95 -15.89 -18.96
CA LEU A 27 -11.74 -16.43 -20.08
C LEU A 27 -11.98 -15.39 -21.18
N VAL A 28 -12.24 -14.13 -20.82
CA VAL A 28 -12.35 -13.03 -21.79
C VAL A 28 -11.04 -12.84 -22.55
N ILE A 29 -9.90 -12.77 -21.84
CA ILE A 29 -8.57 -12.63 -22.45
C ILE A 29 -8.28 -13.80 -23.38
N ALA A 30 -8.49 -15.04 -22.92
CA ALA A 30 -8.29 -16.23 -23.75
C ALA A 30 -9.20 -16.23 -24.99
N GLY A 31 -10.45 -15.77 -24.84
CA GLY A 31 -11.38 -15.58 -25.95
C GLY A 31 -10.88 -14.56 -26.98
N LEU A 32 -10.39 -13.41 -26.53
CA LEU A 32 -9.84 -12.37 -27.42
C LEU A 32 -8.59 -12.86 -28.16
N LEU A 33 -7.67 -13.53 -27.46
CA LEU A 33 -6.49 -14.14 -28.08
C LEU A 33 -6.86 -15.21 -29.11
N ALA A 34 -7.85 -16.06 -28.82
CA ALA A 34 -8.34 -17.06 -29.76
C ALA A 34 -9.02 -16.43 -30.99
N LEU A 35 -9.81 -15.36 -30.79
CA LEU A 35 -10.44 -14.62 -31.87
C LEU A 35 -9.41 -13.96 -32.79
N TYR A 36 -8.36 -13.38 -32.23
CA TYR A 36 -7.26 -12.82 -32.99
C TYR A 36 -6.52 -13.89 -33.81
N HIS A 37 -6.25 -15.05 -33.22
CA HIS A 37 -5.61 -16.17 -33.93
C HIS A 37 -6.44 -16.68 -35.12
N GLU A 38 -7.76 -16.73 -34.99
CA GLU A 38 -8.67 -17.20 -36.03
C GLU A 38 -9.06 -16.09 -37.04
N MET A 39 -8.72 -14.83 -36.76
CA MET A 39 -9.07 -13.65 -37.56
C MET A 39 -8.69 -13.78 -39.04
N PRO A 40 -7.49 -14.28 -39.44
CA PRO A 40 -7.11 -14.39 -40.85
C PRO A 40 -8.03 -15.32 -41.66
N ARG A 41 -8.68 -16.31 -41.02
CA ARG A 41 -9.63 -17.20 -41.70
C ARG A 41 -10.97 -16.55 -41.97
N TRP A 42 -11.38 -15.60 -41.13
CA TRP A 42 -12.66 -14.91 -41.27
C TRP A 42 -12.56 -13.64 -42.11
N SER A 43 -11.38 -13.02 -42.11
CA SER A 43 -11.16 -11.75 -42.80
C SER A 43 -11.31 -11.88 -44.32
N THR A 44 -11.08 -13.07 -44.90
CA THR A 44 -11.33 -13.35 -46.33
C THR A 44 -12.79 -13.20 -46.75
N GLY A 45 -13.74 -13.23 -45.81
CA GLY A 45 -15.16 -13.02 -46.05
C GLY A 45 -15.61 -11.54 -45.92
N THR A 46 -14.71 -10.65 -45.48
CA THR A 46 -15.00 -9.23 -45.27
C THR A 46 -14.57 -8.40 -46.47
N THR A 47 -15.26 -7.28 -46.73
CA THR A 47 -14.94 -6.39 -47.87
C THR A 47 -13.55 -5.77 -47.77
N ASP A 48 -13.11 -5.47 -46.54
CA ASP A 48 -11.85 -4.76 -46.28
C ASP A 48 -10.70 -5.72 -45.92
N GLY A 49 -10.94 -7.03 -45.88
CA GLY A 49 -9.92 -8.03 -45.56
C GLY A 49 -9.43 -8.00 -44.11
N ALA A 50 -10.10 -7.25 -43.22
CA ALA A 50 -9.73 -7.07 -41.83
C ALA A 50 -10.97 -6.83 -40.95
N ILE A 51 -10.86 -7.20 -39.66
CA ILE A 51 -11.85 -6.93 -38.62
C ILE A 51 -11.14 -6.11 -37.53
N ALA A 52 -11.06 -4.79 -37.70
CA ALA A 52 -10.32 -3.89 -36.81
C ALA A 52 -10.67 -4.09 -35.32
N ALA A 53 -11.93 -4.39 -35.00
CA ALA A 53 -12.36 -4.64 -33.62
C ALA A 53 -11.66 -5.86 -32.95
N LEU A 54 -11.18 -6.83 -33.73
CA LEU A 54 -10.50 -8.03 -33.23
C LEU A 54 -8.98 -7.96 -33.38
N ASP A 55 -8.46 -6.92 -34.03
CA ASP A 55 -7.03 -6.75 -34.23
C ASP A 55 -6.39 -6.25 -32.93
N LEU A 56 -5.62 -7.12 -32.27
CA LEU A 56 -5.01 -6.82 -30.98
C LEU A 56 -3.97 -5.68 -31.09
N ASP A 57 -3.34 -5.54 -32.25
CA ASP A 57 -2.33 -4.50 -32.52
C ASP A 57 -2.96 -3.13 -32.84
N SER A 58 -4.29 -3.09 -33.02
CA SER A 58 -5.00 -1.87 -33.39
C SER A 58 -5.47 -1.07 -32.18
N GLU A 59 -5.26 0.25 -32.26
CA GLU A 59 -5.88 1.20 -31.34
C GLU A 59 -7.41 1.13 -31.44
N GLY A 60 -8.10 1.08 -30.30
CA GLY A 60 -9.57 1.01 -30.25
C GLY A 60 -10.19 -0.38 -30.48
N SER A 61 -9.38 -1.44 -30.54
CA SER A 61 -9.87 -2.83 -30.53
C SER A 61 -10.66 -3.20 -29.26
N VAL A 62 -11.40 -4.31 -29.28
CA VAL A 62 -12.13 -4.79 -28.08
C VAL A 62 -11.16 -5.09 -26.91
N ALA A 63 -9.91 -5.46 -27.21
CA ALA A 63 -8.88 -5.67 -26.20
C ALA A 63 -8.47 -4.36 -25.51
N THR A 64 -8.26 -3.28 -26.26
CA THR A 64 -7.93 -1.96 -25.67
C THR A 64 -9.08 -1.43 -24.81
N TRP A 65 -10.34 -1.63 -25.23
CA TRP A 65 -11.51 -1.32 -24.39
C TRP A 65 -11.54 -2.13 -23.09
N PHE A 66 -11.25 -3.43 -23.16
CA PHE A 66 -11.17 -4.29 -21.98
C PHE A 66 -10.06 -3.84 -21.02
N SER A 67 -8.85 -3.58 -21.53
CA SER A 67 -7.71 -3.07 -20.77
C SER A 67 -8.03 -1.73 -20.09
N SER A 68 -8.54 -0.76 -20.86
CA SER A 68 -8.88 0.57 -20.36
C SER A 68 -9.96 0.51 -19.28
N MET A 69 -11.05 -0.23 -19.49
CA MET A 69 -12.11 -0.38 -18.48
C MET A 69 -11.61 -1.09 -17.21
N THR A 70 -10.71 -2.07 -17.35
CA THR A 70 -10.12 -2.79 -16.22
C THR A 70 -9.22 -1.87 -15.40
N LEU A 71 -8.41 -1.03 -16.05
CA LEU A 71 -7.58 -0.01 -15.41
C LEU A 71 -8.42 1.06 -14.71
N ALA A 72 -9.50 1.54 -15.34
CA ALA A 72 -10.45 2.46 -14.73
C ALA A 72 -11.10 1.86 -13.48
N ALA A 73 -11.52 0.59 -13.54
CA ALA A 73 -12.04 -0.13 -12.38
C ALA A 73 -10.99 -0.25 -11.26
N ALA A 74 -9.72 -0.51 -11.60
CA ALA A 74 -8.62 -0.54 -10.63
C ALA A 74 -8.42 0.83 -9.96
N ALA A 75 -8.54 1.92 -10.71
CA ALA A 75 -8.52 3.29 -10.20
C ALA A 75 -9.65 3.54 -9.18
N LEU A 76 -10.87 3.12 -9.50
CA LEU A 76 -12.02 3.23 -8.59
C LEU A 76 -11.80 2.43 -7.30
N MET A 77 -11.26 1.22 -7.41
CA MET A 77 -10.93 0.40 -6.24
C MET A 77 -9.85 1.07 -5.37
N ALA A 78 -8.84 1.71 -5.97
CA ALA A 78 -7.86 2.51 -5.24
C ALA A 78 -8.50 3.71 -4.51
N LEU A 79 -9.48 4.39 -5.11
CA LEU A 79 -10.25 5.46 -4.45
C LEU A 79 -11.11 4.95 -3.29
N ILE A 80 -11.68 3.74 -3.40
CA ILE A 80 -12.38 3.10 -2.28
C ILE A 80 -11.41 2.86 -1.12
N VAL A 81 -10.22 2.32 -1.38
CA VAL A 81 -9.18 2.15 -0.34
C VAL A 81 -8.81 3.48 0.29
N TYR A 82 -8.57 4.51 -0.52
CA TYR A 82 -8.31 5.87 -0.06
C TYR A 82 -9.41 6.37 0.88
N GLY A 83 -10.68 6.23 0.49
CA GLY A 83 -11.83 6.69 1.26
C GLY A 83 -12.00 5.95 2.59
N VAL A 84 -11.75 4.63 2.63
CA VAL A 84 -11.79 3.85 3.88
C VAL A 84 -10.63 4.25 4.79
N ARG A 85 -9.41 4.36 4.27
CA ARG A 85 -8.22 4.71 5.07
C ARG A 85 -8.27 6.13 5.61
N ARG A 86 -8.71 7.11 4.82
CA ARG A 86 -8.85 8.52 5.24
C ARG A 86 -9.75 8.68 6.47
N ARG A 87 -10.77 7.82 6.61
CA ARG A 87 -11.71 7.83 7.74
C ARG A 87 -11.23 7.01 8.93
N SER A 88 -10.20 6.19 8.76
CA SER A 88 -9.69 5.34 9.83
C SER A 88 -8.93 6.19 10.86
N PRO A 89 -9.35 6.21 12.14
CA PRO A 89 -8.64 6.96 13.20
C PRO A 89 -7.23 6.42 13.48
N ARG A 90 -6.82 5.34 12.82
CA ARG A 90 -5.52 4.70 13.01
C ARG A 90 -4.47 5.14 12.00
N ASP A 91 -4.86 5.85 10.93
CA ASP A 91 -3.95 6.20 9.83
C ASP A 91 -3.53 7.68 9.83
N TYR A 92 -3.07 8.17 10.98
CA TYR A 92 -2.62 9.56 11.15
C TYR A 92 -1.30 9.90 10.45
N GLN A 93 -0.60 8.93 9.85
CA GLN A 93 0.69 9.16 9.20
C GLN A 93 0.60 9.67 7.75
N GLY A 94 -0.60 10.00 7.26
CA GLY A 94 -0.79 10.50 5.88
C GLY A 94 -0.54 9.45 4.80
N ARG A 95 -0.37 8.17 5.17
CA ARG A 95 -0.07 7.07 4.24
C ARG A 95 -1.19 6.85 3.23
N TYR A 96 -2.43 7.18 3.59
CA TYR A 96 -3.58 7.10 2.69
C TYR A 96 -3.39 7.93 1.40
N ARG A 97 -2.56 8.98 1.38
CA ARG A 97 -2.31 9.82 0.18
C ARG A 97 -1.77 9.04 -1.01
N VAL A 98 -1.01 7.96 -0.79
CA VAL A 98 -0.49 7.12 -1.89
C VAL A 98 -1.61 6.53 -2.74
N TRP A 99 -2.77 6.24 -2.14
CA TRP A 99 -3.90 5.62 -2.83
C TRP A 99 -4.60 6.58 -3.79
N TRP A 100 -4.56 7.88 -3.49
CA TRP A 100 -5.04 8.89 -4.42
C TRP A 100 -4.11 9.00 -5.65
N TRP A 101 -2.79 8.98 -5.41
CA TRP A 101 -1.81 8.94 -6.51
C TRP A 101 -1.92 7.67 -7.34
N ALA A 102 -2.11 6.51 -6.71
CA ALA A 102 -2.34 5.26 -7.41
C ALA A 102 -3.58 5.34 -8.30
N ALA A 103 -4.71 5.84 -7.77
CA ALA A 103 -5.92 6.03 -8.57
C ALA A 103 -5.69 6.97 -9.77
N ALA A 104 -4.97 8.08 -9.57
CA ALA A 104 -4.62 8.98 -10.65
C ALA A 104 -3.74 8.30 -11.72
N CYS A 105 -2.75 7.50 -11.32
CA CYS A 105 -1.90 6.74 -12.25
C CYS A 105 -2.71 5.72 -13.05
N TRP A 106 -3.57 4.91 -12.41
CA TRP A 106 -4.38 3.91 -13.10
C TRP A 106 -5.41 4.55 -14.03
N MET A 107 -5.98 5.69 -13.64
CA MET A 107 -6.87 6.46 -14.51
C MET A 107 -6.11 7.04 -15.71
N MET A 108 -4.91 7.57 -15.50
CA MET A 108 -4.07 8.05 -16.60
C MET A 108 -3.72 6.92 -17.57
N MET A 109 -3.32 5.75 -17.06
CA MET A 109 -3.07 4.57 -17.91
C MET A 109 -4.32 4.11 -18.66
N SER A 110 -5.50 4.15 -18.03
CA SER A 110 -6.76 3.85 -18.71
C SER A 110 -7.05 4.81 -19.86
N LEU A 111 -6.76 6.10 -19.69
CA LEU A 111 -6.92 7.09 -20.76
C LEU A 111 -5.88 6.91 -21.86
N ASP A 112 -4.63 6.64 -21.48
CA ASP A 112 -3.54 6.36 -22.42
C ASP A 112 -3.86 5.16 -23.31
N GLU A 113 -4.30 4.05 -22.73
CA GLU A 113 -4.73 2.85 -23.45
C GLU A 113 -5.80 3.14 -24.52
N GLY A 114 -6.72 4.05 -24.23
CA GLY A 114 -7.82 4.39 -25.14
C GLY A 114 -7.50 5.49 -26.15
N SER A 115 -6.40 6.24 -25.97
CA SER A 115 -6.09 7.43 -26.78
C SER A 115 -4.65 7.52 -27.27
N SER A 116 -3.82 6.52 -26.97
CA SER A 116 -2.43 6.41 -27.40
C SER A 116 -1.60 7.67 -27.05
N LEU A 117 -1.74 8.17 -25.81
CA LEU A 117 -1.05 9.38 -25.37
C LEU A 117 0.47 9.19 -25.38
N HIS A 118 0.93 7.97 -25.11
CA HIS A 118 2.34 7.60 -25.12
C HIS A 118 2.96 7.72 -26.52
N GLU A 119 2.21 7.52 -27.60
CA GLU A 119 2.69 7.75 -28.97
C GLU A 119 2.91 9.24 -29.25
N GLY A 120 1.97 10.10 -28.84
CA GLY A 120 2.14 11.54 -28.92
C GLY A 120 3.32 12.04 -28.07
N PHE A 121 3.50 11.48 -26.88
CA PHE A 121 4.62 11.80 -26.00
C PHE A 121 5.96 11.34 -26.59
N LYS A 122 6.01 10.13 -27.17
CA LYS A 122 7.19 9.57 -27.86
C LYS A 122 7.66 10.49 -28.97
N GLU A 123 6.74 10.95 -29.81
CA GLU A 123 7.06 11.82 -30.94
C GLU A 123 7.55 13.21 -30.47
N LEU A 124 6.85 13.81 -29.50
CA LEU A 124 7.25 15.10 -28.91
C LEU A 124 8.66 15.03 -28.30
N MET A 125 8.94 14.00 -27.51
CA MET A 125 10.24 13.84 -26.86
C MET A 125 11.36 13.57 -27.87
N SER A 126 11.07 12.80 -28.93
CA SER A 126 12.03 12.57 -30.00
C SER A 126 12.38 13.87 -30.75
N GLN A 127 11.41 14.75 -30.97
CA GLN A 127 11.62 16.06 -31.58
C GLN A 127 12.43 16.99 -30.65
N VAL A 128 12.09 17.06 -29.36
CA VAL A 128 12.78 17.93 -28.39
C VAL A 128 14.22 17.47 -28.12
N ALA A 129 14.44 16.16 -27.99
CA ALA A 129 15.76 15.60 -27.75
C ALA A 129 16.63 15.53 -29.02
N GLY A 130 16.02 15.61 -30.20
CA GLY A 130 16.69 15.44 -31.49
C GLY A 130 17.16 14.01 -31.76
N THR A 131 16.71 13.03 -30.97
CA THR A 131 17.13 11.61 -31.09
C THR A 131 15.97 10.66 -30.80
N ARG A 132 15.81 9.65 -31.67
CA ARG A 132 14.95 8.49 -31.41
C ARG A 132 15.79 7.39 -30.76
N ILE A 133 15.60 7.19 -29.46
CA ILE A 133 16.27 6.11 -28.72
C ILE A 133 15.61 4.79 -29.11
N TYR A 134 16.41 3.77 -29.46
CA TYR A 134 15.93 2.45 -29.91
C TYR A 134 15.19 2.47 -31.27
N GLY A 135 15.47 3.47 -32.10
CA GLY A 135 14.97 3.56 -33.48
C GLY A 135 13.61 4.26 -33.59
N ASP A 136 12.62 3.82 -32.82
CA ASP A 136 11.25 4.35 -32.86
C ASP A 136 10.99 5.46 -31.82
N GLY A 137 11.78 5.51 -30.75
CA GLY A 137 11.66 6.46 -29.65
C GLY A 137 10.94 5.92 -28.42
N SER A 138 10.47 4.66 -28.43
CA SER A 138 9.64 4.04 -27.38
C SER A 138 10.24 4.16 -25.98
N VAL A 139 11.57 4.14 -25.89
CA VAL A 139 12.30 4.27 -24.63
C VAL A 139 11.92 5.55 -23.85
N TRP A 140 11.54 6.63 -24.53
CA TRP A 140 11.14 7.88 -23.85
C TRP A 140 9.92 7.69 -22.94
N TRP A 141 8.86 7.05 -23.45
CA TRP A 141 7.66 6.83 -22.64
C TRP A 141 7.89 5.71 -21.61
N MET A 142 8.67 4.67 -21.96
CA MET A 142 9.03 3.61 -21.02
C MET A 142 9.76 4.15 -19.78
N ILE A 143 10.71 5.07 -19.95
CA ILE A 143 11.40 5.72 -18.83
C ILE A 143 10.41 6.49 -17.94
N ALA A 144 9.50 7.25 -18.55
CA ALA A 144 8.48 7.99 -17.82
C ALA A 144 7.58 7.05 -17.00
N TYR A 145 7.14 5.93 -17.60
CA TYR A 145 6.29 4.94 -16.94
C TYR A 145 7.04 4.23 -15.82
N VAL A 146 8.27 3.77 -16.04
CA VAL A 146 9.08 3.14 -14.99
C VAL A 146 9.30 4.08 -13.81
N ALA A 147 9.57 5.36 -14.06
CA ALA A 147 9.76 6.34 -12.99
C ALA A 147 8.49 6.56 -12.16
N VAL A 148 7.35 6.80 -12.82
CA VAL A 148 6.07 7.09 -12.17
C VAL A 148 5.49 5.82 -11.50
N LEU A 149 5.32 4.75 -12.28
CA LEU A 149 4.73 3.49 -11.82
C LEU A 149 5.65 2.78 -10.83
N GLY A 150 6.97 2.84 -11.01
CA GLY A 150 7.93 2.28 -10.05
C GLY A 150 7.84 2.98 -8.70
N THR A 151 7.79 4.32 -8.68
CA THR A 151 7.67 5.10 -7.44
C THR A 151 6.35 4.81 -6.71
N VAL A 152 5.23 4.82 -7.44
CA VAL A 152 3.91 4.53 -6.87
C VAL A 152 3.81 3.07 -6.43
N GLY A 153 4.29 2.14 -7.27
CA GLY A 153 4.31 0.70 -7.02
C GLY A 153 5.10 0.32 -5.78
N ILE A 154 6.32 0.85 -5.61
CA ILE A 154 7.13 0.62 -4.39
C ILE A 154 6.40 1.14 -3.15
N ARG A 155 5.82 2.34 -3.21
CA ARG A 155 5.06 2.88 -2.07
C ARG A 155 3.81 2.06 -1.75
N LEU A 156 3.09 1.57 -2.77
CA LEU A 156 1.96 0.66 -2.59
C LEU A 156 2.41 -0.66 -1.97
N LEU A 157 3.51 -1.26 -2.44
CA LEU A 157 4.05 -2.51 -1.91
C LEU A 157 4.35 -2.40 -0.41
N LEU A 158 4.98 -1.29 0.00
CA LEU A 158 5.30 -1.01 1.41
C LEU A 158 4.05 -0.83 2.28
N ASP A 159 2.98 -0.28 1.71
CA ASP A 159 1.71 -0.07 2.39
C ASP A 159 0.85 -1.35 2.45
N MET A 160 0.92 -2.18 1.40
CA MET A 160 0.21 -3.46 1.29
C MET A 160 0.88 -4.61 2.03
N ARG A 161 2.09 -4.45 2.57
CA ARG A 161 2.90 -5.51 3.21
C ARG A 161 2.19 -6.31 4.32
N SER A 162 1.10 -5.80 4.88
CA SER A 162 0.29 -6.52 5.87
C SER A 162 -0.63 -7.58 5.26
N SER A 163 -0.92 -7.49 3.96
CA SER A 163 -1.71 -8.43 3.17
C SER A 163 -0.81 -9.15 2.17
N ARG A 164 -0.36 -10.36 2.51
CA ARG A 164 0.51 -11.18 1.65
C ARG A 164 -0.10 -11.45 0.27
N LEU A 165 -1.42 -11.65 0.23
CA LEU A 165 -2.13 -11.90 -1.02
C LEU A 165 -2.10 -10.68 -1.95
N SER A 166 -2.33 -9.47 -1.41
CA SER A 166 -2.23 -8.24 -2.20
C SER A 166 -0.82 -8.01 -2.75
N VAL A 167 0.21 -8.25 -1.91
CA VAL A 167 1.61 -8.16 -2.34
C VAL A 167 1.91 -9.16 -3.45
N PHE A 168 1.49 -10.42 -3.28
CA PHE A 168 1.68 -11.46 -4.30
C PHE A 168 1.03 -11.07 -5.63
N CYS A 169 -0.24 -10.66 -5.62
CA CYS A 169 -0.92 -10.23 -6.84
C CYS A 169 -0.24 -9.02 -7.50
N LEU A 170 0.22 -8.03 -6.71
CA LEU A 170 0.93 -6.86 -7.25
C LEU A 170 2.26 -7.24 -7.91
N LEU A 171 2.99 -8.20 -7.33
CA LEU A 171 4.22 -8.71 -7.94
C LEU A 171 3.92 -9.47 -9.23
N MET A 172 2.84 -10.26 -9.28
CA MET A 172 2.42 -10.93 -10.51
C MET A 172 2.01 -9.93 -11.60
N THR A 173 1.34 -8.84 -11.24
CA THR A 173 1.08 -7.71 -12.16
C THR A 173 2.39 -7.17 -12.75
N ALA A 174 3.38 -6.89 -11.91
CA ALA A 174 4.67 -6.38 -12.36
C ALA A 174 5.40 -7.37 -13.29
N VAL A 175 5.37 -8.66 -12.97
CA VAL A 175 5.91 -9.71 -13.85
C VAL A 175 5.19 -9.74 -15.19
N SER A 176 3.86 -9.62 -15.21
CA SER A 176 3.07 -9.59 -16.45
C SER A 176 3.47 -8.43 -17.36
N TYR A 177 3.59 -7.21 -16.83
CA TYR A 177 4.06 -6.08 -17.64
C TYR A 177 5.51 -6.20 -18.09
N VAL A 178 6.38 -6.80 -17.28
CA VAL A 178 7.75 -7.09 -17.71
C VAL A 178 7.76 -8.08 -18.88
N VAL A 179 6.89 -9.09 -18.86
CA VAL A 179 6.73 -10.02 -20.00
C VAL A 179 6.25 -9.28 -21.24
N ALA A 180 5.26 -8.40 -21.12
CA ALA A 180 4.79 -7.56 -22.23
C ALA A 180 5.90 -6.71 -22.84
N VAL A 181 6.63 -5.95 -22.01
CA VAL A 181 7.77 -5.13 -22.48
C VAL A 181 8.86 -5.98 -23.12
N VAL A 182 9.15 -7.17 -22.59
CA VAL A 182 10.14 -8.08 -23.20
C VAL A 182 9.67 -8.61 -24.55
N ALA A 183 8.37 -8.89 -24.70
CA ALA A 183 7.77 -9.29 -25.97
C ALA A 183 7.84 -8.13 -26.99
N GLN A 184 7.47 -6.92 -26.59
CA GLN A 184 7.51 -5.70 -27.39
C GLN A 184 8.91 -5.36 -27.92
N LEU A 185 9.95 -5.58 -27.11
CA LEU A 185 11.34 -5.31 -27.50
C LEU A 185 11.92 -6.38 -28.46
N GLU A 186 11.09 -7.30 -28.97
CA GLU A 186 11.46 -8.43 -29.83
C GLU A 186 12.61 -9.28 -29.25
N ARG A 187 12.75 -9.29 -27.92
CA ARG A 187 13.84 -10.02 -27.23
C ARG A 187 13.66 -11.54 -27.27
N ILE A 188 12.55 -12.03 -27.85
CA ILE A 188 12.23 -13.45 -27.99
C ILE A 188 12.30 -13.84 -29.48
N PRO A 189 13.50 -14.15 -30.01
CA PRO A 189 13.75 -14.31 -31.45
C PRO A 189 13.12 -15.57 -32.09
N GLN A 190 12.24 -16.29 -31.37
CA GLN A 190 11.66 -17.57 -31.80
C GLN A 190 10.16 -17.51 -32.08
N LEU A 191 9.51 -16.38 -31.78
CA LEU A 191 8.07 -16.21 -31.99
C LEU A 191 7.82 -15.59 -33.37
N GLY A 192 6.76 -16.04 -34.05
CA GLY A 192 6.26 -15.34 -35.22
C GLY A 192 5.57 -14.04 -34.81
N ILE A 193 5.27 -13.19 -35.80
CA ILE A 193 4.67 -11.85 -35.58
C ILE A 193 3.34 -11.97 -34.83
N THR A 194 2.50 -12.95 -35.20
CA THR A 194 1.21 -13.17 -34.54
C THR A 194 1.39 -13.62 -33.10
N GLU A 195 2.33 -14.54 -32.83
CA GLU A 195 2.58 -15.01 -31.47
C GLU A 195 3.22 -13.95 -30.58
N SER A 196 4.06 -13.06 -31.12
CA SER A 196 4.64 -11.96 -30.35
C SER A 196 3.57 -10.96 -29.93
N ILE A 197 2.68 -10.55 -30.84
CA ILE A 197 1.55 -9.66 -30.54
C ILE A 197 0.62 -10.30 -29.50
N MET A 198 0.25 -11.57 -29.69
CA MET A 198 -0.58 -12.29 -28.72
C MET A 198 0.05 -12.38 -27.32
N LEU A 199 1.38 -12.55 -27.25
CA LEU A 199 2.09 -12.62 -25.98
C LEU A 199 2.18 -11.26 -25.30
N GLU A 200 2.48 -10.21 -26.06
CA GLU A 200 2.53 -8.81 -25.59
C GLU A 200 1.17 -8.39 -25.03
N GLU A 201 0.17 -8.33 -25.90
CA GLU A 201 -1.20 -7.89 -25.57
C GLU A 201 -1.86 -8.79 -24.53
N GLY A 202 -1.63 -10.10 -24.61
CA GLY A 202 -2.09 -11.07 -23.62
C GLY A 202 -1.51 -10.82 -22.23
N ALA A 203 -0.20 -10.51 -22.16
CA ALA A 203 0.47 -10.21 -20.91
C ALA A 203 0.07 -8.84 -20.34
N GLU A 204 -0.22 -7.84 -21.17
CA GLU A 204 -0.72 -6.54 -20.73
C GLU A 204 -2.13 -6.65 -20.16
N MET A 205 -3.07 -7.27 -20.88
CA MET A 205 -4.43 -7.52 -20.39
C MET A 205 -4.42 -8.32 -19.08
N LEU A 206 -3.57 -9.34 -18.97
CA LEU A 206 -3.42 -10.11 -17.73
C LEU A 206 -2.83 -9.26 -16.60
N GLY A 207 -1.89 -8.36 -16.91
CA GLY A 207 -1.33 -7.38 -15.97
C GLY A 207 -2.40 -6.45 -15.42
N ASN A 208 -3.22 -5.88 -16.30
CA ASN A 208 -4.37 -5.03 -15.97
C ASN A 208 -5.37 -5.76 -15.06
N LEU A 209 -5.67 -7.02 -15.39
CA LEU A 209 -6.55 -7.87 -14.59
C LEU A 209 -5.98 -8.18 -13.20
N LEU A 210 -4.71 -8.57 -13.13
CA LEU A 210 -4.03 -8.81 -11.86
C LEU A 210 -3.96 -7.54 -11.01
N LEU A 211 -3.85 -6.36 -11.63
CA LEU A 211 -3.86 -5.08 -10.95
C LEU A 211 -5.23 -4.79 -10.33
N LEU A 212 -6.31 -4.95 -11.09
CA LEU A 212 -7.69 -4.84 -10.57
C LEU A 212 -7.92 -5.83 -9.42
N THR A 213 -7.44 -7.07 -9.57
CA THR A 213 -7.53 -8.10 -8.53
C THR A 213 -6.76 -7.69 -7.28
N THR A 214 -5.55 -7.14 -7.44
CA THR A 214 -4.72 -6.60 -6.36
C THR A 214 -5.48 -5.52 -5.58
N MET A 215 -6.02 -4.53 -6.29
CA MET A 215 -6.79 -3.43 -5.69
C MET A 215 -8.03 -3.96 -4.96
N THR A 216 -8.72 -4.94 -5.55
CA THR A 216 -9.92 -5.55 -4.96
C THR A 216 -9.63 -6.35 -3.69
N VAL A 217 -8.60 -7.20 -3.72
CA VAL A 217 -8.15 -7.96 -2.55
C VAL A 217 -7.69 -7.00 -1.45
N HIS A 218 -6.98 -5.92 -1.79
CA HIS A 218 -6.53 -4.96 -0.79
C HIS A 218 -7.68 -4.13 -0.22
N ALA A 219 -8.63 -3.69 -1.04
CA ALA A 219 -9.84 -3.01 -0.59
C ALA A 219 -10.61 -3.88 0.41
N ARG A 220 -10.81 -5.17 0.08
CA ARG A 220 -11.40 -6.15 1.00
C ARG A 220 -10.61 -6.22 2.31
N TYR A 221 -9.29 -6.32 2.26
CA TYR A 221 -8.44 -6.38 3.45
C TYR A 221 -8.64 -5.15 4.36
N VAL A 222 -8.62 -3.95 3.78
CA VAL A 222 -8.76 -2.69 4.51
C VAL A 222 -10.17 -2.55 5.12
N ILE A 223 -11.21 -2.96 4.40
CA ILE A 223 -12.58 -2.96 4.91
C ILE A 223 -12.71 -3.89 6.12
N LEU A 224 -12.20 -5.12 6.03
CA LEU A 224 -12.24 -6.09 7.13
C LEU A 224 -11.38 -5.65 8.34
N GLU A 225 -10.29 -4.92 8.11
CA GLU A 225 -9.51 -4.30 9.18
C GLU A 225 -10.29 -3.14 9.84
N ALA A 226 -10.98 -2.32 9.04
CA ALA A 226 -11.79 -1.20 9.53
C ALA A 226 -13.00 -1.67 10.34
N THR A 227 -13.67 -2.76 9.93
CA THR A 227 -14.77 -3.39 10.70
C THR A 227 -14.29 -4.17 11.91
N GLY A 228 -12.98 -4.39 12.04
CA GLY A 228 -12.38 -5.13 13.15
C GLY A 228 -12.49 -6.66 13.05
N GLU A 229 -12.94 -7.17 11.91
CA GLU A 229 -12.99 -8.61 11.60
C GLU A 229 -11.58 -9.21 11.51
N ILE A 230 -10.60 -8.42 11.04
CA ILE A 230 -9.17 -8.80 11.05
C ILE A 230 -8.45 -8.13 12.22
N LYS A 231 -7.95 -8.93 13.18
CA LYS A 231 -7.10 -8.42 14.26
C LYS A 231 -5.70 -8.08 13.71
N PRO A 232 -5.20 -6.84 13.86
CA PRO A 232 -3.94 -6.42 13.26
C PRO A 232 -2.76 -7.25 13.80
N ALA A 233 -1.89 -7.70 12.90
CA ALA A 233 -0.73 -8.55 13.22
C ALA A 233 0.21 -7.92 14.28
N LYS A 234 0.30 -6.59 14.32
CA LYS A 234 1.07 -5.84 15.33
C LYS A 234 0.53 -6.06 16.75
N ARG A 235 -0.79 -6.21 16.91
CA ARG A 235 -1.41 -6.52 18.21
C ARG A 235 -1.07 -7.95 18.66
N LYS A 236 -0.96 -8.91 17.73
CA LYS A 236 -0.46 -10.26 18.02
C LYS A 236 1.01 -10.25 18.45
N ARG A 237 1.89 -9.50 17.76
CA ARG A 237 3.31 -9.39 18.16
C ARG A 237 3.49 -8.71 19.51
N ARG A 238 2.79 -7.60 19.79
CA ARG A 238 2.83 -6.95 21.11
C ARG A 238 2.25 -7.84 22.22
N ALA A 239 1.16 -8.56 21.95
CA ALA A 239 0.61 -9.51 22.91
C ALA A 239 1.59 -10.65 23.19
N LYS A 240 2.21 -11.24 22.15
CA LYS A 240 3.25 -12.27 22.31
C LYS A 240 4.49 -11.75 23.02
N ALA A 241 4.95 -10.53 22.73
CA ALA A 241 6.09 -9.92 23.42
C ALA A 241 5.77 -9.66 24.89
N LYS A 242 4.57 -9.16 25.20
CA LYS A 242 4.10 -8.96 26.57
C LYS A 242 3.96 -10.28 27.32
N GLN A 243 3.45 -11.32 26.65
CA GLN A 243 3.32 -12.65 27.21
C GLN A 243 4.70 -13.25 27.52
N ARG A 244 5.66 -13.18 26.58
CA ARG A 244 7.04 -13.62 26.80
C ARG A 244 7.73 -12.88 27.94
N ALA A 245 7.55 -11.55 28.01
CA ALA A 245 8.08 -10.76 29.12
C ALA A 245 7.47 -11.20 30.46
N ALA A 246 6.15 -11.43 30.52
CA ALA A 246 5.48 -11.88 31.73
C ALA A 246 5.92 -13.30 32.15
N THR A 247 6.13 -14.22 31.21
CA THR A 247 6.65 -15.56 31.49
C THR A 247 8.08 -15.51 32.05
N ALA A 248 8.96 -14.71 31.43
CA ALA A 248 10.34 -14.55 31.91
C ALA A 248 10.40 -13.94 33.33
N THR A 249 9.51 -12.99 33.66
CA THR A 249 9.43 -12.44 35.02
C THR A 249 8.92 -13.47 36.03
N ALA A 250 8.00 -14.35 35.63
CA ALA A 250 7.47 -15.40 36.50
C ALA A 250 8.49 -16.52 36.76
N GLU A 251 9.29 -16.89 35.76
CA GLU A 251 10.39 -17.86 35.90
C GLU A 251 11.47 -17.34 36.86
N ALA A 252 11.92 -16.09 36.68
CA ALA A 252 12.91 -15.48 37.58
C ALA A 252 12.44 -15.40 39.04
N ALA A 253 11.16 -15.10 39.28
CA ALA A 253 10.58 -15.07 40.63
C ALA A 253 10.39 -16.46 41.25
N ALA A 254 10.33 -17.52 40.44
CA ALA A 254 10.26 -18.89 40.91
C ALA A 254 11.64 -19.44 41.30
N GLU A 255 12.69 -19.10 40.55
CA GLU A 255 14.08 -19.40 40.92
C GLU A 255 14.49 -18.73 42.23
N GLU A 256 14.18 -17.45 42.41
CA GLU A 256 14.49 -16.72 43.67
C GLU A 256 13.79 -17.35 44.89
N LYS A 257 12.58 -17.88 44.72
CA LYS A 257 11.87 -18.60 45.79
C LYS A 257 12.40 -20.01 46.05
N ALA A 258 12.93 -20.69 45.03
CA ALA A 258 13.55 -21.99 45.20
C ALA A 258 14.89 -21.87 45.95
N GLU A 259 15.65 -20.82 45.66
CA GLU A 259 16.93 -20.53 46.33
C GLU A 259 16.77 -20.09 47.79
N ALA A 260 15.67 -19.39 48.11
CA ALA A 260 15.36 -18.96 49.48
C ALA A 260 14.88 -20.08 50.44
N VAL A 261 14.63 -21.30 49.94
CA VAL A 261 14.15 -22.43 50.76
C VAL A 261 15.30 -23.34 51.23
N ASP A 262 16.49 -23.19 50.68
CA ASP A 262 17.65 -24.04 51.00
C ASP A 262 18.71 -23.35 51.89
N GLU A 263 18.36 -22.23 52.54
CA GLU A 263 19.23 -21.60 53.54
C GLU A 263 19.03 -22.27 54.92
N PRO A 264 20.00 -23.04 55.44
CA PRO A 264 19.85 -23.74 56.70
C PRO A 264 19.89 -22.76 57.88
N THR A 265 18.88 -22.87 58.74
CA THR A 265 18.64 -22.06 59.93
C THR A 265 19.77 -22.19 60.97
N THR A 266 20.90 -21.51 60.79
CA THR A 266 21.88 -21.32 61.87
C THR A 266 21.58 -20.08 62.69
N SER A 267 20.96 -20.32 63.84
CA SER A 267 20.87 -19.45 65.01
C SER A 267 22.16 -18.63 65.25
N ARG A 268 22.08 -17.30 65.18
CA ARG A 268 23.13 -16.42 65.73
C ARG A 268 22.57 -15.16 66.39
N ARG A 269 22.31 -15.36 67.69
CA ARG A 269 22.43 -14.47 68.85
C ARG A 269 22.96 -13.03 68.59
N LYS A 270 22.11 -12.07 69.00
CA LYS A 270 22.36 -10.68 69.46
C LYS A 270 23.82 -10.22 69.54
N GLN A 271 24.13 -9.10 68.89
CA GLN A 271 25.02 -8.08 69.46
C GLN A 271 24.60 -6.66 69.04
N LYS A 272 24.21 -5.86 70.03
CA LYS A 272 24.16 -4.40 69.99
C LYS A 272 25.59 -3.88 69.85
N SER A 273 25.84 -2.94 68.96
CA SER A 273 26.79 -1.86 69.22
C SER A 273 26.43 -0.63 68.41
N ALA A 274 26.50 0.50 69.10
CA ALA A 274 26.20 1.84 68.63
C ALA A 274 27.44 2.51 68.01
N SER A 275 27.22 3.72 67.49
CA SER A 275 28.21 4.77 67.18
C SER A 275 28.91 4.56 65.81
N THR A 276 29.25 5.55 64.98
CA THR A 276 29.40 7.01 65.12
C THR A 276 29.39 7.65 63.72
N SER A 277 28.78 8.83 63.62
CA SER A 277 29.10 9.99 62.76
C SER A 277 30.29 9.90 61.78
N ARG A 278 30.08 10.29 60.51
CA ARG A 278 30.82 11.41 59.92
C ARG A 278 30.23 11.95 58.60
N ARG A 279 30.44 13.25 58.46
CA ARG A 279 29.97 14.25 57.50
C ARG A 279 31.14 14.64 56.58
N SER A 280 30.91 14.77 55.28
CA SER A 280 31.60 15.69 54.34
C SER A 280 30.77 15.74 53.04
N VAL A 281 30.20 16.86 52.57
CA VAL A 281 30.85 18.05 51.95
C VAL A 281 31.71 17.60 50.75
N ALA A 282 31.69 18.15 49.54
CA ALA A 282 30.87 19.07 48.74
C ALA A 282 31.62 19.21 47.39
N ALA A 283 30.99 19.83 46.37
CA ALA A 283 31.61 20.46 45.19
C ALA A 283 32.20 19.53 44.11
N SER A 284 32.23 19.86 42.81
CA SER A 284 31.63 20.91 41.97
C SER A 284 31.99 20.62 40.50
N ASN A 285 31.09 20.98 39.59
CA ASN A 285 31.26 21.64 38.27
C ASN A 285 32.47 21.33 37.36
N ALA A 286 32.15 21.05 36.09
CA ALA A 286 32.69 21.65 34.83
C ALA A 286 32.39 20.67 33.66
N ALA A 287 32.10 21.04 32.42
CA ALA A 287 31.80 22.29 31.72
C ALA A 287 31.26 21.88 30.33
N ASP A 288 30.50 22.80 29.72
CA ASP A 288 30.31 23.14 28.31
C ASP A 288 30.77 22.19 27.19
N ASP A 289 29.91 21.98 26.19
CA ASP A 289 30.19 22.56 24.87
C ASP A 289 28.89 22.82 24.08
N ASP A 290 28.74 24.08 23.69
CA ASP A 290 27.75 24.62 22.76
C ASP A 290 28.12 24.20 21.33
N ASN A 291 27.13 23.90 20.48
CA ASN A 291 27.19 24.52 19.17
C ASN A 291 25.80 24.73 18.55
N ASP A 292 25.59 25.99 18.24
CA ASP A 292 24.42 26.65 17.71
C ASP A 292 24.63 26.77 16.20
N GLU A 293 23.66 26.36 15.37
CA GLU A 293 23.63 26.84 13.99
C GLU A 293 22.19 27.13 13.58
N SER A 294 21.88 28.42 13.70
CA SER A 294 20.70 29.08 13.19
C SER A 294 20.77 29.24 11.67
N THR A 295 19.72 28.83 10.96
CA THR A 295 19.34 29.49 9.70
C THR A 295 17.90 29.96 9.81
N SER A 296 17.79 31.28 9.94
CA SER A 296 16.60 32.09 9.82
C SER A 296 16.09 32.13 8.38
N GLU A 297 14.85 31.71 8.15
CA GLU A 297 14.02 32.28 7.10
C GLU A 297 12.72 32.80 7.68
N GLN A 298 12.48 34.06 7.36
CA GLN A 298 11.47 34.97 7.87
C GLN A 298 10.31 35.06 6.86
N ARG A 299 9.13 35.52 7.33
CA ARG A 299 7.90 35.95 6.60
C ARG A 299 6.88 34.84 6.26
N VAL A 300 5.56 35.00 6.38
CA VAL A 300 4.65 36.15 6.63
C VAL A 300 3.46 35.66 7.47
N ASP A 301 2.98 36.52 8.38
CA ASP A 301 1.81 36.37 9.23
C ASP A 301 0.49 36.06 8.51
N ALA A 302 -0.27 35.12 9.05
CA ALA A 302 -1.73 35.07 8.95
C ALA A 302 -2.30 34.84 10.35
N ALA A 303 -2.77 35.92 10.97
CA ALA A 303 -3.42 35.91 12.26
C ALA A 303 -4.83 35.30 12.13
N HIS A 304 -5.03 34.09 12.67
CA HIS A 304 -6.36 33.59 13.02
C HIS A 304 -6.29 32.61 14.20
N ASP A 305 -6.98 32.98 15.28
CA ASP A 305 -7.53 32.16 16.36
C ASP A 305 -6.64 31.06 17.00
N SER A 306 -5.71 31.48 17.86
CA SER A 306 -4.94 30.58 18.73
C SER A 306 -5.35 30.64 20.21
N ALA A 307 -6.64 30.84 20.52
CA ALA A 307 -7.11 30.94 21.91
C ALA A 307 -7.64 29.62 22.53
N SER A 308 -7.74 28.50 21.81
CA SER A 308 -8.53 27.34 22.29
C SER A 308 -7.85 25.96 22.33
N GLN A 309 -6.53 25.85 22.20
CA GLN A 309 -5.83 24.55 22.33
C GLN A 309 -4.80 24.50 23.47
N ARG A 310 -5.15 25.02 24.65
CA ARG A 310 -4.38 24.72 25.86
C ARG A 310 -4.56 23.24 26.20
N ARG A 311 -3.53 22.44 25.94
CA ARG A 311 -3.52 21.00 26.26
C ARG A 311 -3.75 20.81 27.76
N LEU A 312 -4.94 20.32 28.12
CA LEU A 312 -5.31 19.99 29.49
C LEU A 312 -4.23 19.11 30.14
N SER A 313 -3.75 19.58 31.29
CA SER A 313 -2.76 18.89 32.11
C SER A 313 -3.29 17.55 32.61
N LYS A 314 -2.40 16.63 33.01
CA LYS A 314 -2.82 15.34 33.60
C LYS A 314 -3.69 15.54 34.85
N ALA A 315 -3.47 16.62 35.60
CA ALA A 315 -4.26 16.98 36.77
C ALA A 315 -5.70 17.39 36.38
N GLU A 316 -5.86 18.26 35.38
CA GLU A 316 -7.18 18.70 34.90
C GLU A 316 -8.00 17.54 34.32
N ARG A 317 -7.37 16.64 33.55
CA ARG A 317 -8.07 15.44 33.05
C ARG A 317 -8.55 14.51 34.17
N LYS A 318 -7.82 14.45 35.29
CA LYS A 318 -8.22 13.67 36.47
C LYS A 318 -9.35 14.36 37.23
N ALA A 319 -9.34 15.69 37.33
CA ALA A 319 -10.42 16.47 37.94
C ALA A 319 -11.74 16.35 37.16
N LEU A 320 -11.69 16.48 35.82
CA LEU A 320 -12.87 16.30 34.95
C LEU A 320 -13.50 14.91 35.07
N ARG A 321 -12.68 13.86 35.25
CA ARG A 321 -13.17 12.49 35.50
C ARG A 321 -13.86 12.34 36.86
N ARG A 322 -13.47 13.12 37.88
CA ARG A 322 -14.13 13.12 39.19
C ARG A 322 -15.48 13.83 39.11
N HIS A 323 -15.55 15.00 38.48
CA HIS A 323 -16.81 15.73 38.29
C HIS A 323 -17.86 14.93 37.51
N ARG A 324 -17.46 14.18 36.47
CA ARG A 324 -18.40 13.31 35.74
C ARG A 324 -18.92 12.13 36.55
N ARG A 325 -18.20 11.68 37.58
CA ARG A 325 -18.64 10.59 38.44
C ARG A 325 -19.65 11.04 39.49
N THR A 326 -19.49 12.27 40.00
CA THR A 326 -20.44 12.86 40.95
C THR A 326 -21.72 13.34 40.27
N ALA A 327 -21.62 13.89 39.05
CA ALA A 327 -22.79 14.32 38.29
C ALA A 327 -23.67 13.17 37.76
N GLY A 328 -23.14 11.94 37.71
CA GLY A 328 -23.88 10.76 37.25
C GLY A 328 -24.57 9.96 38.37
N SER A 329 -24.51 10.41 39.63
CA SER A 329 -25.15 9.73 40.77
C SER A 329 -26.39 10.45 41.30
N GLU A 330 -26.82 11.53 40.64
CA GLU A 330 -28.00 12.33 41.03
C GLU A 330 -29.19 12.18 40.05
N THR A 331 -29.16 11.16 39.19
CA THR A 331 -30.25 10.80 38.26
C THR A 331 -30.60 9.33 38.42
#